data_AF-A0AAV1CDU9-F1
#
_entry.id   AF-A0AAV1CDU9-F1
#
_cell.length_a   1.000
_cell.length_b   1.000
_cell.length_c   1.000
_cell.angle_alpha   90.00
_cell.angle_beta   90.00
_cell.angle_gamma   90.00
#
_symmetry.space_group_name_H-M   'P 1'
#
loop_
_entity.id
_entity.type
_entity.pdbx_description
1 polymer ?
#
loop_
_entity_poly.entity_id
_entity_poly.type
_entity_poly.pdbx_seq_one_letter_code
_entity_poly.pdbx_strand_id
1 'polypeptide(L)'
;MYGTNMRVYSFVRSTTLKTYGSDLPFIKNKKELLYSVIVQNFRLISFSSHFQPILTTMAAASTDDIKLIGVRASPYVNRVQFALNLKSINYELLVENLADKSEFLLKSNPIHKKVPVLIHGDKPICESLAIVEYIDEAFPEGPSILPSDPYDRATARFWAAYIDEKWFPMVLRWLTDSKEEEFKRAPVLEKLTEGVILMEDALVKSSYNNGKGFFGGNSPGYLDIVLGCHLAWLKVVEIDSSTKLLDETKAPALAEWAERIKSHEAVKGTLPTTEELFNLLRKSQQAQAASKASN
;
A
#
# COMPACT_ATOMS: atom_id res chain seq x y z
N MET A 1 -21.65 32.79 -5.00
CA MET A 1 -21.37 31.63 -5.88
C MET A 1 -22.58 31.11 -6.69
N TYR A 2 -23.70 31.86 -6.83
CA TYR A 2 -24.85 31.40 -7.64
C TYR A 2 -24.94 32.01 -9.05
N GLY A 3 -24.25 33.13 -9.32
CA GLY A 3 -24.35 33.86 -10.60
C GLY A 3 -23.59 33.23 -11.77
N THR A 4 -22.48 32.55 -11.52
CA THR A 4 -21.60 31.99 -12.56
C THR A 4 -22.21 30.73 -13.20
N ASN A 5 -22.89 29.89 -12.41
CA ASN A 5 -23.56 28.68 -12.89
C ASN A 5 -24.75 28.97 -13.82
N MET A 6 -25.47 30.08 -13.62
CA MET A 6 -26.58 30.46 -14.50
C MET A 6 -26.11 30.94 -15.88
N ARG A 7 -24.97 31.63 -15.96
CA ARG A 7 -24.44 32.13 -17.25
C ARG A 7 -23.89 31.01 -18.12
N VAL A 8 -23.26 30.00 -17.52
CA VAL A 8 -22.79 28.81 -18.25
C VAL A 8 -23.98 28.00 -18.75
N TYR A 9 -25.02 27.81 -17.91
CA TYR A 9 -26.22 27.08 -18.33
C TYR A 9 -27.00 27.80 -19.44
N SER A 10 -27.15 29.13 -19.38
CA SER A 10 -27.82 29.90 -20.44
C SER A 10 -27.04 29.86 -21.74
N PHE A 11 -25.70 29.91 -21.67
CA PHE A 11 -24.83 29.85 -22.86
C PHE A 11 -24.86 28.47 -23.52
N VAL A 12 -24.72 27.39 -22.73
CA VAL A 12 -24.80 26.02 -23.22
C VAL A 12 -26.17 25.77 -23.87
N ARG A 13 -27.27 26.17 -23.21
CA ARG A 13 -28.63 26.00 -23.77
C ARG A 13 -28.84 26.79 -25.07
N SER A 14 -28.34 28.02 -25.15
CA SER A 14 -28.40 28.86 -26.37
C SER A 14 -27.65 28.22 -27.53
N THR A 15 -26.45 27.70 -27.28
CA THR A 15 -25.61 27.11 -28.32
C THR A 15 -26.16 25.76 -28.78
N THR A 16 -26.62 24.91 -27.86
CA THR A 16 -27.24 23.61 -28.20
C THR A 16 -28.53 23.75 -29.02
N LEU A 17 -29.40 24.73 -28.68
CA LEU A 17 -30.62 25.01 -29.45
C LEU A 17 -30.33 25.54 -30.85
N LYS A 18 -29.25 26.32 -31.03
CA LYS A 18 -28.81 26.81 -32.34
C LYS A 18 -28.24 25.69 -33.22
N THR A 19 -27.56 24.71 -32.62
CA THR A 19 -26.88 23.65 -33.37
C THR A 19 -27.81 22.49 -33.75
N TYR A 20 -28.80 22.15 -32.92
CA TYR A 20 -29.63 20.94 -33.11
C TYR A 20 -31.12 21.19 -33.35
N GLY A 21 -31.60 22.45 -33.31
CA GLY A 21 -33.03 22.75 -33.46
C GLY A 21 -33.88 22.13 -32.33
N SER A 22 -35.16 21.87 -32.61
CA SER A 22 -36.13 21.29 -31.65
C SER A 22 -35.97 19.79 -31.39
N ASP A 23 -35.09 19.11 -32.13
CA ASP A 23 -34.90 17.65 -32.04
C ASP A 23 -33.84 17.29 -31.00
N LEU A 24 -34.14 17.61 -29.74
CA LEU A 24 -33.39 17.12 -28.58
C LEU A 24 -33.96 15.76 -28.14
N PRO A 25 -33.13 14.71 -27.96
CA PRO A 25 -33.59 13.51 -27.26
C PRO A 25 -34.03 13.88 -25.84
N PHE A 26 -35.14 13.29 -25.39
CA PHE A 26 -35.80 13.62 -24.13
C PHE A 26 -34.93 13.21 -22.92
N ILE A 27 -33.99 14.06 -22.53
CA ILE A 27 -33.08 13.83 -21.39
C ILE A 27 -33.76 14.32 -20.11
N LYS A 28 -34.05 13.37 -19.19
CA LYS A 28 -34.90 13.58 -18.01
C LYS A 28 -34.24 14.39 -16.86
N ASN A 29 -32.95 14.74 -16.93
CA ASN A 29 -32.28 15.44 -15.82
C ASN A 29 -31.15 16.41 -16.26
N LYS A 30 -31.02 17.55 -15.56
CA LYS A 30 -30.06 18.64 -15.83
C LYS A 30 -28.59 18.20 -15.78
N LYS A 31 -28.25 17.17 -14.98
CA LYS A 31 -26.87 16.67 -14.85
C LYS A 31 -26.42 15.86 -16.07
N GLU A 32 -27.29 15.03 -16.63
CA GLU A 32 -26.97 14.22 -17.82
C GLU A 32 -26.83 15.07 -19.09
N LEU A 33 -27.63 16.15 -19.20
CA LEU A 33 -27.51 17.11 -20.30
C LEU A 33 -26.14 17.82 -20.29
N LEU A 34 -25.60 18.10 -19.09
CA LEU A 34 -24.30 18.73 -18.94
C LEU A 34 -23.17 17.76 -19.29
N TYR A 35 -23.30 16.50 -18.88
CA TYR A 35 -22.31 15.45 -19.14
C TYR A 35 -22.25 15.06 -20.62
N SER A 36 -23.40 14.87 -21.29
CA SER A 36 -23.43 14.49 -22.71
C SER A 36 -22.92 15.62 -23.62
N VAL A 37 -23.23 16.87 -23.30
CA VAL A 37 -22.75 18.04 -24.05
C VAL A 37 -21.26 18.27 -23.83
N ILE A 38 -20.73 18.03 -22.64
CA ILE A 38 -19.28 18.12 -22.35
C ILE A 38 -18.54 17.02 -23.12
N VAL A 39 -19.00 15.77 -23.05
CA VAL A 39 -18.34 14.62 -23.69
C VAL A 39 -18.40 14.69 -25.22
N GLN A 40 -19.53 15.11 -25.82
CA GLN A 40 -19.67 15.18 -27.27
C GLN A 40 -18.99 16.41 -27.92
N ASN A 41 -18.71 17.48 -27.16
CA ASN A 41 -18.05 18.69 -27.68
C ASN A 41 -16.56 18.80 -27.35
N PHE A 42 -15.92 17.72 -26.89
CA PHE A 42 -14.49 17.67 -26.55
C PHE A 42 -13.55 18.09 -27.68
N ARG A 43 -14.01 18.13 -28.95
CA ARG A 43 -13.23 18.61 -30.10
C ARG A 43 -13.38 20.09 -30.44
N LEU A 44 -14.32 20.82 -29.82
CA LEU A 44 -14.58 22.24 -30.15
C LEU A 44 -14.09 23.23 -29.08
N ILE A 45 -13.75 22.76 -27.88
CA ILE A 45 -13.35 23.64 -26.75
C ILE A 45 -11.84 23.94 -26.74
N SER A 46 -11.04 23.28 -27.59
CA SER A 46 -9.56 23.37 -27.57
C SER A 46 -8.96 24.68 -28.07
N PHE A 47 -9.73 25.76 -28.23
CA PHE A 47 -9.26 27.02 -28.84
C PHE A 47 -9.34 28.27 -27.95
N SER A 48 -9.75 28.16 -26.68
CA SER A 48 -9.78 29.33 -25.77
C SER A 48 -8.85 29.15 -24.58
N SER A 49 -7.79 29.97 -24.55
CA SER A 49 -6.81 30.07 -23.45
C SER A 49 -7.42 30.42 -22.10
N HIS A 50 -8.67 30.87 -22.07
CA HIS A 50 -9.41 31.23 -20.86
C HIS A 50 -9.99 30.03 -20.11
N PHE A 51 -10.17 28.89 -20.76
CA PHE A 51 -10.78 27.70 -20.13
C PHE A 51 -9.76 26.63 -19.74
N GLN A 52 -8.52 26.74 -20.20
CA GLN A 52 -7.42 25.84 -19.83
C GLN A 52 -7.21 25.76 -18.31
N PRO A 53 -7.19 26.87 -17.55
CA PRO A 53 -6.98 26.80 -16.10
C PRO A 53 -8.14 26.10 -15.38
N ILE A 54 -9.37 26.24 -15.87
CA ILE A 54 -10.57 25.64 -15.27
C ILE A 54 -10.62 24.15 -15.59
N LEU A 55 -10.30 23.74 -16.83
CA LEU A 55 -10.14 22.34 -17.20
C LEU A 55 -8.98 21.67 -16.46
N THR A 56 -7.85 22.35 -16.26
CA THR A 56 -6.73 21.85 -15.45
C THR A 56 -7.11 21.71 -13.97
N THR A 57 -7.93 22.63 -13.43
CA THR A 57 -8.39 22.56 -12.04
C THR A 57 -9.47 21.48 -11.83
N MET A 58 -10.32 21.21 -12.82
CA MET A 58 -11.31 20.11 -12.74
C MET A 58 -10.72 18.74 -13.12
N ALA A 59 -9.62 18.70 -13.88
CA ALA A 59 -8.84 17.49 -14.10
C ALA A 59 -7.93 17.12 -12.92
N ALA A 60 -7.72 18.03 -11.96
CA ALA A 60 -6.86 17.83 -10.79
C ALA A 60 -7.50 17.01 -9.63
N ALA A 61 -8.72 16.52 -9.80
CA ALA A 61 -9.31 15.57 -8.87
C ALA A 61 -10.23 14.61 -9.64
N SER A 62 -9.66 13.68 -10.41
CA SER A 62 -10.40 12.46 -10.68
C SER A 62 -10.64 11.80 -9.33
N THR A 63 -11.89 11.52 -9.00
CA THR A 63 -12.31 10.91 -7.73
C THR A 63 -11.69 9.53 -7.47
N ASP A 64 -11.01 8.99 -8.48
CA ASP A 64 -10.44 7.65 -8.52
C ASP A 64 -8.90 7.69 -8.53
N ASP A 65 -8.27 8.86 -8.37
CA ASP A 65 -6.79 8.94 -8.27
C ASP A 65 -6.30 8.35 -6.94
N ILE A 66 -5.24 7.54 -7.02
CA ILE A 66 -4.66 6.85 -5.88
C ILE A 66 -3.22 7.34 -5.68
N LYS A 67 -2.96 7.92 -4.52
CA LYS A 67 -1.60 8.27 -4.09
C LYS A 67 -1.22 7.51 -2.84
N LEU A 68 0.02 7.11 -2.72
CA LEU A 68 0.58 6.45 -1.56
C LEU A 68 1.72 7.29 -1.00
N ILE A 69 1.54 7.84 0.20
CA ILE A 69 2.61 8.53 0.92
C ILE A 69 3.43 7.50 1.66
N GLY A 70 4.73 7.42 1.39
CA GLY A 70 5.56 6.37 1.97
C GLY A 70 7.06 6.48 1.72
N VAL A 71 7.80 5.55 2.31
CA VAL A 71 9.22 5.36 2.04
C VAL A 71 9.46 3.93 1.58
N ARG A 72 10.32 3.75 0.57
CA ARG A 72 10.58 2.44 -0.05
C ARG A 72 11.05 1.38 0.95
N ALA A 73 11.82 1.79 1.95
CA ALA A 73 12.36 0.89 2.98
C ALA A 73 11.33 0.43 4.03
N SER A 74 10.13 1.03 4.06
CA SER A 74 9.11 0.67 5.05
C SER A 74 8.34 -0.58 4.60
N PRO A 75 8.39 -1.68 5.38
CA PRO A 75 7.64 -2.89 5.03
C PRO A 75 6.13 -2.62 5.02
N TYR A 76 5.64 -1.72 5.89
CA TYR A 76 4.22 -1.34 5.92
C TYR A 76 3.79 -0.61 4.65
N VAL A 77 4.69 0.16 4.01
CA VAL A 77 4.42 0.76 2.69
C VAL A 77 4.47 -0.32 1.62
N ASN A 78 5.43 -1.24 1.68
CA ASN A 78 5.52 -2.36 0.73
C ASN A 78 4.28 -3.26 0.79
N ARG A 79 3.68 -3.43 1.97
CA ARG A 79 2.40 -4.14 2.17
C ARG A 79 1.27 -3.54 1.34
N VAL A 80 1.12 -2.21 1.37
CA VAL A 80 0.10 -1.49 0.60
C VAL A 80 0.38 -1.56 -0.90
N GLN A 81 1.64 -1.38 -1.32
CA GLN A 81 2.02 -1.53 -2.72
C GLN A 81 1.70 -2.94 -3.25
N PHE A 82 1.94 -3.99 -2.46
CA PHE A 82 1.61 -5.36 -2.83
C PHE A 82 0.09 -5.51 -3.03
N ALA A 83 -0.73 -5.01 -2.10
CA ALA A 83 -2.20 -5.06 -2.25
C ALA A 83 -2.70 -4.30 -3.49
N LEU A 84 -2.18 -3.08 -3.74
CA LEU A 84 -2.52 -2.29 -4.93
C LEU A 84 -2.13 -3.03 -6.22
N ASN A 85 -0.92 -3.58 -6.28
CA ASN A 85 -0.42 -4.31 -7.43
C ASN A 85 -1.21 -5.60 -7.68
N LEU A 86 -1.61 -6.33 -6.63
CA LEU A 86 -2.40 -7.56 -6.75
C LEU A 86 -3.79 -7.27 -7.34
N LYS A 87 -4.35 -6.10 -7.03
CA LYS A 87 -5.60 -5.59 -7.61
C LYS A 87 -5.40 -4.87 -8.95
N SER A 88 -4.18 -4.79 -9.47
CA SER A 88 -3.82 -4.05 -10.69
C SER A 88 -4.24 -2.57 -10.65
N ILE A 89 -4.16 -1.94 -9.47
CA ILE A 89 -4.50 -0.53 -9.26
C ILE A 89 -3.26 0.32 -9.53
N ASN A 90 -3.40 1.31 -10.41
CA ASN A 90 -2.36 2.31 -10.64
C ASN A 90 -2.34 3.32 -9.49
N TYR A 91 -1.14 3.70 -9.04
CA TYR A 91 -0.96 4.70 -8.00
C TYR A 91 0.33 5.50 -8.17
N GLU A 92 0.37 6.69 -7.61
CA GLU A 92 1.57 7.50 -7.45
C GLU A 92 2.20 7.26 -6.06
N LEU A 93 3.45 6.82 -6.00
CA LEU A 93 4.20 6.77 -4.74
C LEU A 93 4.85 8.13 -4.46
N LEU A 94 4.30 8.86 -3.50
CA LEU A 94 4.88 10.09 -2.97
C LEU A 94 5.94 9.73 -1.92
N VAL A 95 7.21 9.79 -2.32
CA VAL A 95 8.34 9.41 -1.47
C VAL A 95 8.56 10.46 -0.38
N GLU A 96 8.45 10.03 0.87
CA GLU A 96 8.53 10.89 2.04
C GLU A 96 9.97 10.97 2.62
N ASN A 97 10.31 12.09 3.24
CA ASN A 97 11.47 12.19 4.12
C ASN A 97 11.02 12.05 5.59
N LEU A 98 11.40 10.97 6.27
CA LEU A 98 10.97 10.77 7.67
C LEU A 98 11.72 11.64 8.68
N ALA A 99 12.87 12.21 8.31
CA ALA A 99 13.60 13.16 9.15
C ALA A 99 13.01 14.58 9.08
N ASP A 100 12.32 14.90 7.98
CA ASP A 100 11.66 16.18 7.72
C ASP A 100 10.31 15.91 7.04
N LYS A 101 9.30 15.61 7.87
CA LYS A 101 7.99 15.15 7.42
C LYS A 101 7.23 16.29 6.73
N SER A 102 6.73 16.03 5.53
CA SER A 102 6.00 16.99 4.73
C SER A 102 4.72 17.45 5.42
N GLU A 103 4.30 18.68 5.15
CA GLU A 103 2.98 19.16 5.57
C GLU A 103 1.84 18.28 5.05
N PHE A 104 2.02 17.69 3.86
CA PHE A 104 1.02 16.84 3.26
C PHE A 104 0.80 15.56 4.08
N LEU A 105 1.87 14.90 4.53
CA LEU A 105 1.78 13.79 5.48
C LEU A 105 1.16 14.23 6.81
N LEU A 106 1.61 15.35 7.37
CA LEU A 106 1.13 15.83 8.67
C LEU A 106 -0.36 16.18 8.66
N LYS A 107 -0.87 16.71 7.54
CA LYS A 107 -2.30 16.96 7.34
C LYS A 107 -3.10 15.68 7.09
N SER A 108 -2.52 14.71 6.39
CA SER A 108 -3.19 13.46 6.02
C SER A 108 -3.25 12.45 7.17
N ASN A 109 -2.24 12.41 8.05
CA ASN A 109 -2.20 11.59 9.26
C ASN A 109 -1.78 12.44 10.48
N PRO A 110 -2.64 13.32 10.99
CA PRO A 110 -2.29 14.24 12.07
C PRO A 110 -2.06 13.54 13.41
N ILE A 111 -2.64 12.36 13.60
CA ILE A 111 -2.57 11.59 14.86
C ILE A 111 -1.23 10.89 15.00
N HIS A 112 -0.87 10.03 14.04
CA HIS A 112 0.33 9.22 14.14
C HIS A 112 1.52 9.82 13.39
N LYS A 113 1.28 10.65 12.37
CA LYS A 113 2.33 11.24 11.52
C LYS A 113 3.25 10.15 10.95
N LYS A 114 2.67 9.00 10.61
CA LYS A 114 3.35 7.80 10.12
C LYS A 114 2.91 7.48 8.70
N VAL A 115 3.77 6.76 7.99
CA VAL A 115 3.48 6.13 6.70
C VAL A 115 3.25 4.62 6.89
N PRO A 116 2.50 3.95 6.00
CA PRO A 116 1.83 4.48 4.81
C PRO A 116 0.61 5.34 5.11
N VAL A 117 0.30 6.24 4.18
CA VAL A 117 -1.03 6.86 4.07
C VAL A 117 -1.49 6.72 2.62
N LEU A 118 -2.62 6.07 2.39
CA LEU A 118 -3.26 6.00 1.08
C LEU A 118 -4.19 7.20 0.93
N ILE A 119 -4.11 7.89 -0.20
CA ILE A 119 -5.03 8.96 -0.58
C ILE A 119 -5.86 8.43 -1.74
N HIS A 120 -7.17 8.30 -1.54
CA HIS A 120 -8.11 7.95 -2.60
C HIS A 120 -9.03 9.15 -2.88
N GLY A 121 -8.78 9.82 -4.01
CA GLY A 121 -9.31 11.16 -4.27
C GLY A 121 -8.76 12.15 -3.24
N ASP A 122 -9.62 12.68 -2.37
CA ASP A 122 -9.24 13.60 -1.28
C ASP A 122 -9.30 12.97 0.12
N LYS A 123 -9.50 11.65 0.20
CA LYS A 123 -9.71 10.94 1.47
C LYS A 123 -8.42 10.22 1.89
N PRO A 124 -7.80 10.59 3.04
CA PRO A 124 -6.68 9.85 3.58
C PRO A 124 -7.17 8.61 4.36
N ILE A 125 -6.49 7.48 4.13
CA ILE A 125 -6.64 6.22 4.88
C ILE A 125 -5.27 5.89 5.48
N CYS A 126 -5.24 5.64 6.78
CA CYS A 126 -4.03 5.36 7.56
C CYS A 126 -4.02 3.90 8.03
N GLU A 127 -2.88 3.45 8.56
CA GLU A 127 -2.61 2.10 9.07
C GLU A 127 -2.60 1.03 7.97
N SER A 128 -1.46 0.38 7.76
CA SER A 128 -1.25 -0.50 6.60
C SER A 128 -2.24 -1.65 6.50
N LEU A 129 -2.67 -2.25 7.62
CA LEU A 129 -3.68 -3.31 7.60
C LEU A 129 -5.06 -2.77 7.21
N ALA A 130 -5.48 -1.64 7.79
CA ALA A 130 -6.74 -0.98 7.44
C ALA A 130 -6.76 -0.53 5.97
N ILE A 131 -5.63 -0.04 5.46
CA ILE A 131 -5.48 0.31 4.04
C ILE A 131 -5.64 -0.94 3.14
N VAL A 132 -5.06 -2.08 3.51
CA VAL A 132 -5.21 -3.32 2.74
C VAL A 132 -6.66 -3.81 2.73
N GLU A 133 -7.35 -3.78 3.87
CA GLU A 133 -8.78 -4.13 3.92
C GLU A 133 -9.63 -3.15 3.08
N TYR A 134 -9.32 -1.85 3.17
CA TYR A 134 -9.96 -0.83 2.35
C TYR A 134 -9.78 -1.08 0.85
N ILE A 135 -8.56 -1.45 0.41
CA ILE A 135 -8.29 -1.78 -0.99
C ILE A 135 -9.10 -3.02 -1.41
N ASP A 136 -9.22 -4.02 -0.55
CA ASP A 136 -9.98 -5.23 -0.88
C ASP A 136 -11.48 -4.95 -1.04
N GLU A 137 -12.03 -4.11 -0.16
CA GLU A 137 -13.46 -3.74 -0.14
C GLU A 137 -13.84 -2.70 -1.21
N ALA A 138 -12.98 -1.70 -1.44
CA ALA A 138 -13.25 -0.61 -2.37
C ALA A 138 -13.05 -1.01 -3.85
N PHE A 139 -12.28 -2.07 -4.10
CA PHE A 139 -11.99 -2.59 -5.44
C PHE A 139 -12.30 -4.10 -5.53
N PRO A 140 -13.59 -4.48 -5.46
CA PRO A 140 -14.03 -5.87 -5.43
C PRO A 140 -13.83 -6.62 -6.76
N GLU A 141 -13.56 -5.91 -7.85
CA GLU A 141 -13.40 -6.48 -9.21
C GLU A 141 -12.09 -7.27 -9.37
N GLY A 142 -11.09 -7.02 -8.51
CA GLY A 142 -9.82 -7.75 -8.49
C GLY A 142 -9.81 -8.96 -7.55
N PRO A 143 -8.73 -9.77 -7.54
CA PRO A 143 -8.60 -10.93 -6.67
C PRO A 143 -8.89 -10.57 -5.20
N SER A 144 -9.74 -11.34 -4.51
CA SER A 144 -10.01 -11.12 -3.09
C SER A 144 -8.74 -11.32 -2.26
N ILE A 145 -8.45 -10.37 -1.38
CA ILE A 145 -7.31 -10.45 -0.48
C ILE A 145 -7.70 -11.20 0.79
N LEU A 146 -8.83 -10.84 1.40
CA LEU A 146 -9.33 -11.53 2.59
C LEU A 146 -10.13 -12.78 2.20
N PRO A 147 -10.08 -13.83 3.04
CA PRO A 147 -10.97 -14.97 2.91
C PRO A 147 -12.45 -14.58 3.00
N SER A 148 -13.28 -15.27 2.22
CA SER A 148 -14.73 -15.07 2.23
C SER A 148 -15.40 -15.65 3.49
N ASP A 149 -14.90 -16.80 3.98
CA ASP A 149 -15.39 -17.42 5.21
C ASP A 149 -15.06 -16.55 6.44
N PRO A 150 -16.03 -16.30 7.35
CA PRO A 150 -15.80 -15.47 8.52
C PRO A 150 -14.76 -16.00 9.51
N TYR A 151 -14.70 -17.31 9.75
CA TYR A 151 -13.76 -17.92 10.69
C TYR A 151 -12.33 -17.79 10.15
N ASP A 152 -12.16 -18.07 8.87
CA ASP A 152 -10.89 -17.96 8.19
C ASP A 152 -10.41 -16.51 8.09
N ARG A 153 -11.32 -15.57 7.84
CA ARG A 153 -11.01 -14.13 7.87
C ARG A 153 -10.57 -13.68 9.26
N ALA A 154 -11.20 -14.16 10.32
CA ALA A 154 -10.77 -13.91 11.70
C ALA A 154 -9.39 -14.51 11.98
N THR A 155 -9.13 -15.73 11.48
CA THR A 155 -7.85 -16.42 11.62
C THR A 155 -6.72 -15.66 10.90
N ALA A 156 -6.96 -15.18 9.67
CA ALA A 156 -5.99 -14.37 8.94
C ALA A 156 -5.65 -13.06 9.67
N ARG A 157 -6.66 -12.39 10.24
CA ARG A 157 -6.47 -11.17 11.05
C ARG A 157 -5.70 -11.44 12.35
N PHE A 158 -5.97 -12.57 13.01
CA PHE A 158 -5.21 -13.00 14.18
C PHE A 158 -3.73 -13.15 13.88
N TRP A 159 -3.38 -13.86 12.80
CA TRP A 159 -1.98 -14.05 12.41
C TRP A 159 -1.32 -12.75 11.97
N ALA A 160 -2.05 -11.87 11.28
CA ALA A 160 -1.54 -10.54 10.94
C ALA A 160 -1.20 -9.72 12.19
N ALA A 161 -2.06 -9.75 13.21
CA ALA A 161 -1.80 -9.10 14.50
C ALA A 161 -0.60 -9.73 15.22
N TYR A 162 -0.48 -11.06 15.24
CA TYR A 162 0.70 -11.74 15.79
C TYR A 162 2.00 -11.29 15.10
N ILE A 163 2.00 -11.22 13.76
CA ILE A 163 3.16 -10.77 12.99
C ILE A 163 3.54 -9.34 13.37
N ASP A 164 2.58 -8.41 13.38
CA ASP A 164 2.85 -6.99 13.63
C ASP A 164 3.18 -6.68 15.10
N GLU A 165 2.53 -7.35 16.05
CA GLU A 165 2.63 -7.03 17.47
C GLU A 165 3.69 -7.84 18.21
N LYS A 166 4.03 -9.05 17.73
CA LYS A 166 4.95 -9.96 18.41
C LYS A 166 6.19 -10.25 17.58
N TRP A 167 6.01 -10.72 16.34
CA TRP A 167 7.12 -11.27 15.58
C TRP A 167 8.02 -10.20 14.96
N PHE A 168 7.45 -9.27 14.18
CA PHE A 168 8.23 -8.22 13.51
C PHE A 168 8.94 -7.24 14.47
N PRO A 169 8.38 -6.87 15.64
CA PRO A 169 9.13 -6.09 16.63
C PRO A 169 10.45 -6.75 17.07
N MET A 170 10.54 -8.08 17.05
CA MET A 170 11.81 -8.78 17.31
C MET A 170 12.81 -8.64 16.15
N VAL A 171 12.34 -8.58 14.91
CA VAL A 171 13.19 -8.26 13.73
C VAL A 171 13.79 -6.87 13.90
N LEU A 172 12.96 -5.88 14.22
CA LEU A 172 13.43 -4.51 14.44
C LEU A 172 14.43 -4.45 15.60
N ARG A 173 14.10 -5.08 16.73
CA ARG A 173 14.98 -5.14 17.90
C ARG A 173 16.33 -5.75 17.56
N TRP A 174 16.36 -6.86 16.80
CA TRP A 174 17.63 -7.46 16.36
C TRP A 174 18.51 -6.46 15.59
N LEU A 175 17.89 -5.65 14.72
CA LEU A 175 18.59 -4.72 13.83
C LEU A 175 18.98 -3.39 14.50
N THR A 176 18.29 -2.99 15.57
CA THR A 176 18.51 -1.70 16.24
C THR A 176 19.20 -1.78 17.59
N ASP A 177 19.17 -2.93 18.29
CA ASP A 177 19.89 -3.11 19.55
C ASP A 177 21.42 -3.07 19.34
N SER A 178 22.15 -2.66 20.38
CA SER A 178 23.61 -2.59 20.33
C SER A 178 24.23 -3.95 20.06
N LYS A 179 25.20 -4.00 19.15
CA LYS A 179 25.94 -5.23 18.82
C LYS A 179 26.98 -5.63 19.87
N GLU A 180 27.33 -4.73 20.79
CA GLU A 180 28.32 -4.98 21.84
C GLU A 180 27.85 -5.99 22.90
N GLU A 181 26.53 -6.26 22.95
CA GLU A 181 25.91 -7.17 23.93
C GLU A 181 25.28 -8.39 23.23
N GLU A 182 26.09 -9.14 22.47
CA GLU A 182 25.65 -10.27 21.66
C GLU A 182 24.83 -11.32 22.45
N PHE A 183 25.21 -11.59 23.70
CA PHE A 183 24.49 -12.51 24.59
C PHE A 183 23.03 -12.09 24.86
N LYS A 184 22.71 -10.78 24.77
CA LYS A 184 21.33 -10.28 24.93
C LYS A 184 20.52 -10.39 23.64
N ARG A 185 21.18 -10.55 22.48
CA ARG A 185 20.57 -10.69 21.16
C ARG A 185 20.27 -12.15 20.81
N ALA A 186 21.06 -13.10 21.29
CA ALA A 186 20.85 -14.53 21.01
C ALA A 186 19.40 -15.03 21.34
N PRO A 187 18.79 -14.69 22.50
CA PRO A 187 17.40 -15.07 22.78
C PRO A 187 16.37 -14.43 21.83
N VAL A 188 16.70 -13.31 21.18
CA VAL A 188 15.81 -12.68 20.18
C VAL A 188 15.81 -13.51 18.91
N LEU A 189 16.96 -14.02 18.49
CA LEU A 189 17.09 -14.85 17.29
C LEU A 189 16.40 -16.22 17.46
N GLU A 190 16.49 -16.81 18.65
CA GLU A 190 15.75 -18.03 18.99
C GLU A 190 14.23 -17.81 18.86
N LYS A 191 13.71 -16.74 19.46
CA LYS A 191 12.27 -16.41 19.36
C LYS A 191 11.82 -16.05 17.93
N LEU A 192 12.70 -15.44 17.13
CA LEU A 192 12.42 -15.23 15.71
C LEU A 192 12.26 -16.56 14.98
N THR A 193 13.14 -17.52 15.27
CA THR A 193 13.11 -18.88 14.71
C THR A 193 11.86 -19.64 15.15
N GLU A 194 11.51 -19.59 16.45
CA GLU A 194 10.26 -20.15 16.97
C GLU A 194 9.04 -19.57 16.25
N GLY A 195 9.02 -18.25 16.04
CA GLY A 195 7.95 -17.60 15.31
C GLY A 195 7.85 -18.03 13.85
N VAL A 196 8.97 -18.30 13.18
CA VAL A 196 8.97 -18.90 11.83
C VAL A 196 8.33 -20.29 11.86
N ILE A 197 8.69 -21.14 12.83
CA ILE A 197 8.11 -22.48 12.97
C ILE A 197 6.60 -22.41 13.21
N LEU A 198 6.13 -21.46 14.04
CA LEU A 198 4.70 -21.25 14.24
C LEU A 198 3.97 -20.84 12.95
N MET A 199 4.59 -20.00 12.14
CA MET A 199 4.03 -19.57 10.85
C MET A 199 4.11 -20.68 9.78
N GLU A 200 5.12 -21.55 9.83
CA GLU A 200 5.20 -22.77 9.00
C GLU A 200 4.01 -23.66 9.29
N ASP A 201 3.78 -23.95 10.57
CA ASP A 201 2.62 -24.71 11.03
C ASP A 201 1.31 -24.08 10.58
N ALA A 202 1.20 -22.75 10.66
CA ALA A 202 0.03 -22.01 10.21
C ALA A 202 -0.18 -22.13 8.69
N LEU A 203 0.89 -22.07 7.89
CA LEU A 203 0.83 -22.24 6.45
C LEU A 203 0.37 -23.65 6.11
N VAL A 204 1.01 -24.67 6.68
CA VAL A 204 0.71 -26.09 6.42
C VAL A 204 -0.72 -26.46 6.83
N LYS A 205 -1.19 -25.93 7.97
CA LYS A 205 -2.55 -26.19 8.49
C LYS A 205 -3.62 -25.29 7.88
N SER A 206 -3.24 -24.27 7.08
CA SER A 206 -4.21 -23.37 6.47
C SER A 206 -5.18 -24.15 5.57
N SER A 207 -6.47 -24.00 5.84
CA SER A 207 -7.58 -24.59 5.07
C SER A 207 -7.54 -24.20 3.59
N TYR A 208 -6.97 -23.04 3.27
CA TYR A 208 -6.79 -22.55 1.91
C TYR A 208 -5.56 -23.12 1.24
N ASN A 209 -4.52 -23.47 2.01
CA ASN A 209 -3.25 -23.87 1.45
C ASN A 209 -3.45 -25.10 0.57
N ASN A 210 -4.16 -26.18 0.95
CA ASN A 210 -4.49 -27.31 0.06
C ASN A 210 -3.33 -27.78 -0.88
N GLY A 211 -2.06 -27.58 -0.47
CA GLY A 211 -0.87 -27.82 -1.30
C GLY A 211 -0.55 -26.78 -2.40
N LYS A 212 -1.19 -25.62 -2.38
CA LYS A 212 -1.17 -24.55 -3.41
C LYS A 212 -0.16 -23.45 -3.12
N GLY A 213 0.43 -23.44 -1.93
CA GLY A 213 1.70 -22.76 -1.67
C GLY A 213 1.60 -21.31 -1.22
N PHE A 214 0.39 -20.77 -1.02
CA PHE A 214 0.12 -19.47 -0.40
C PHE A 214 -0.86 -19.63 0.78
N PHE A 215 -0.83 -18.68 1.72
CA PHE A 215 -1.85 -18.61 2.78
C PHE A 215 -3.25 -18.34 2.21
N GLY A 216 -3.35 -17.59 1.11
CA GLY A 216 -4.57 -17.38 0.32
C GLY A 216 -4.93 -18.54 -0.62
N GLY A 217 -4.20 -19.65 -0.59
CA GLY A 217 -4.43 -20.82 -1.43
C GLY A 217 -3.83 -20.69 -2.82
N ASN A 218 -4.65 -20.47 -3.85
CA ASN A 218 -4.20 -20.43 -5.26
C ASN A 218 -3.41 -19.15 -5.62
N SER A 219 -3.63 -18.07 -4.89
CA SER A 219 -3.02 -16.75 -5.13
C SER A 219 -2.65 -16.12 -3.78
N PRO A 220 -1.73 -15.14 -3.75
CA PRO A 220 -1.43 -14.40 -2.52
C PRO A 220 -2.71 -13.79 -1.93
N GLY A 221 -2.95 -14.02 -0.65
CA GLY A 221 -4.02 -13.41 0.12
C GLY A 221 -3.50 -12.47 1.20
N TYR A 222 -4.36 -12.15 2.17
CA TYR A 222 -4.08 -11.17 3.23
C TYR A 222 -2.80 -11.49 4.00
N LEU A 223 -2.64 -12.73 4.46
CA LEU A 223 -1.50 -13.10 5.28
C LEU A 223 -0.20 -13.21 4.47
N ASP A 224 -0.30 -13.56 3.17
CA ASP A 224 0.84 -13.53 2.25
C ASP A 224 1.36 -12.10 2.07
N ILE A 225 0.47 -11.12 1.94
CA ILE A 225 0.81 -9.69 1.85
C ILE A 225 1.45 -9.20 3.15
N VAL A 226 0.88 -9.59 4.30
CA VAL A 226 1.36 -9.17 5.62
C VAL A 226 2.72 -9.74 5.95
N LEU A 227 2.95 -11.04 5.75
CA LEU A 227 4.25 -11.64 6.01
C LEU A 227 5.27 -11.30 4.91
N GLY A 228 4.82 -11.31 3.66
CA GLY A 228 5.65 -11.09 2.47
C GLY A 228 6.33 -9.72 2.46
N CYS A 229 5.67 -8.68 3.00
CA CYS A 229 6.26 -7.35 3.07
C CYS A 229 7.50 -7.25 3.97
N HIS A 230 7.75 -8.25 4.83
CA HIS A 230 8.92 -8.29 5.72
C HIS A 230 10.11 -9.08 5.15
N LEU A 231 9.98 -9.74 3.99
CA LEU A 231 11.02 -10.63 3.43
C LEU A 231 12.37 -9.94 3.21
N ALA A 232 12.37 -8.68 2.76
CA ALA A 232 13.61 -7.93 2.57
C ALA A 232 14.35 -7.68 3.90
N TRP A 233 13.62 -7.31 4.95
CA TRP A 233 14.18 -7.10 6.29
C TRP A 233 14.60 -8.41 6.95
N LEU A 234 13.85 -9.49 6.72
CA LEU A 234 14.23 -10.82 7.18
C LEU A 234 15.58 -11.23 6.57
N LYS A 235 15.79 -10.95 5.28
CA LYS A 235 17.07 -11.24 4.62
C LYS A 235 18.24 -10.47 5.22
N VAL A 236 18.02 -9.23 5.63
CA VAL A 236 19.02 -8.42 6.35
C VAL A 236 19.38 -9.08 7.68
N VAL A 237 18.39 -9.58 8.45
CA VAL A 237 18.66 -10.33 9.68
C VAL A 237 19.48 -11.57 9.40
N GLU A 238 19.13 -12.38 8.40
CA GLU A 238 19.88 -13.61 8.08
C GLU A 238 21.35 -13.35 7.77
N ILE A 239 21.63 -12.27 7.04
CA ILE A 239 23.00 -11.88 6.69
C ILE A 239 23.72 -11.35 7.94
N ASP A 240 23.06 -10.53 8.76
CA ASP A 240 23.64 -9.96 9.97
C ASP A 240 23.94 -11.01 11.04
N SER A 241 23.06 -12.00 11.19
CA SER A 241 23.17 -13.08 12.18
C SER A 241 23.92 -14.31 11.67
N SER A 242 24.26 -14.36 10.38
CA SER A 242 24.75 -15.57 9.70
C SER A 242 23.86 -16.81 9.95
N THR A 243 22.56 -16.60 10.18
CA THR A 243 21.58 -17.65 10.47
C THR A 243 20.45 -17.58 9.47
N LYS A 244 20.20 -18.69 8.78
CA LYS A 244 19.05 -18.80 7.88
C LYS A 244 17.78 -18.97 8.71
N LEU A 245 16.84 -18.05 8.58
CA LEU A 245 15.58 -18.06 9.34
C LEU A 245 14.51 -18.84 8.58
N LEU A 246 14.41 -18.63 7.26
CA LEU A 246 13.59 -19.47 6.38
C LEU A 246 14.42 -20.66 5.90
N ASP A 247 14.71 -21.55 6.83
CA ASP A 247 15.56 -22.73 6.62
C ASP A 247 14.74 -23.91 6.09
N GLU A 248 15.19 -24.54 4.99
CA GLU A 248 14.45 -25.63 4.33
C GLU A 248 14.32 -26.90 5.19
N THR A 249 15.15 -27.07 6.22
CA THR A 249 15.07 -28.22 7.12
C THR A 249 14.06 -28.00 8.25
N LYS A 250 13.80 -26.74 8.62
CA LYS A 250 12.91 -26.38 9.74
C LYS A 250 11.57 -25.81 9.30
N ALA A 251 11.55 -25.09 8.19
CA ALA A 251 10.38 -24.41 7.64
C ALA A 251 10.35 -24.54 6.09
N PRO A 252 10.27 -25.78 5.55
CA PRO A 252 10.31 -26.02 4.11
C PRO A 252 9.20 -25.32 3.34
N ALA A 253 7.95 -25.34 3.83
CA ALA A 253 6.84 -24.74 3.11
C ALA A 253 6.96 -23.21 3.03
N LEU A 254 7.42 -22.56 4.11
CA LEU A 254 7.70 -21.13 4.15
C LEU A 254 8.92 -20.75 3.31
N ALA A 255 9.97 -21.58 3.28
CA ALA A 255 11.12 -21.33 2.41
C ALA A 255 10.69 -21.29 0.93
N GLU A 256 9.92 -22.28 0.49
CA GLU A 256 9.36 -22.28 -0.86
C GLU A 256 8.36 -21.14 -1.10
N TRP A 257 7.49 -20.87 -0.13
CA TRP A 257 6.54 -19.77 -0.18
C TRP A 257 7.24 -18.42 -0.38
N ALA A 258 8.36 -18.18 0.31
CA ALA A 258 9.11 -16.95 0.16
C ALA A 258 9.70 -16.79 -1.24
N GLU A 259 10.17 -17.86 -1.87
CA GLU A 259 10.59 -17.82 -3.27
C GLU A 259 9.42 -17.54 -4.22
N ARG A 260 8.25 -18.15 -3.97
CA ARG A 260 7.01 -17.87 -4.72
C ARG A 260 6.60 -16.40 -4.61
N ILE A 261 6.61 -15.83 -3.40
CA ILE A 261 6.26 -14.43 -3.16
C ILE A 261 7.26 -13.47 -3.83
N LYS A 262 8.56 -13.68 -3.66
CA LYS A 262 9.59 -12.83 -4.30
C LYS A 262 9.49 -12.83 -5.82
N SER A 263 9.07 -13.94 -6.41
CA SER A 263 8.91 -14.11 -7.85
C SER A 263 7.56 -13.61 -8.38
N HIS A 264 6.60 -13.32 -7.51
CA HIS A 264 5.27 -12.90 -7.89
C HIS A 264 5.26 -11.49 -8.50
N GLU A 265 4.52 -11.29 -9.58
CA GLU A 265 4.49 -10.02 -10.33
C GLU A 265 4.09 -8.82 -9.46
N ALA A 266 3.11 -9.00 -8.57
CA ALA A 266 2.65 -7.96 -7.66
C ALA A 266 3.70 -7.51 -6.62
N VAL A 267 4.75 -8.30 -6.39
CA VAL A 267 5.85 -7.95 -5.47
C VAL A 267 7.02 -7.28 -6.22
N LYS A 268 7.13 -7.49 -7.53
CA LYS A 268 8.23 -7.00 -8.35
C LYS A 268 8.38 -5.49 -8.22
N GLY A 269 9.59 -5.04 -7.84
CA GLY A 269 9.92 -3.61 -7.69
C GLY A 269 9.37 -2.94 -6.42
N THR A 270 8.59 -3.66 -5.60
CA THR A 270 8.03 -3.14 -4.33
C THR A 270 9.00 -3.31 -3.17
N LEU A 271 9.67 -4.46 -3.07
CA LEU A 271 10.60 -4.75 -1.98
C LEU A 271 11.93 -4.00 -2.21
N PRO A 272 12.48 -3.37 -1.18
CA PRO A 272 13.80 -2.76 -1.24
C PRO A 272 14.89 -3.83 -1.37
N THR A 273 16.03 -3.45 -1.94
CA THR A 273 17.19 -4.33 -1.96
C THR A 273 17.81 -4.42 -0.56
N THR A 274 18.49 -5.52 -0.28
CA THR A 274 19.23 -5.68 0.98
C THR A 274 20.28 -4.58 1.16
N GLU A 275 20.90 -4.12 0.07
CA GLU A 275 21.88 -3.03 0.09
C GLU A 275 21.25 -1.70 0.53
N GLU A 276 20.09 -1.34 -0.03
CA GLU A 276 19.33 -0.15 0.38
C GLU A 276 19.04 -0.18 1.88
N LEU A 277 18.62 -1.35 2.40
CA LEU A 277 18.31 -1.53 3.82
C LEU A 277 19.56 -1.44 4.71
N PHE A 278 20.67 -2.08 4.34
CA PHE A 278 21.92 -1.96 5.09
C PHE A 278 22.44 -0.52 5.11
N ASN A 279 22.33 0.20 3.99
CA ASN A 279 22.71 1.62 3.93
C ASN A 279 21.86 2.47 4.87
N LEU A 280 20.56 2.18 4.99
CA LEU A 280 19.68 2.85 5.94
C LEU A 280 20.08 2.58 7.39
N LEU A 281 20.37 1.32 7.73
CA LEU A 281 20.81 0.93 9.08
C LEU A 281 22.13 1.63 9.47
N ARG A 282 23.10 1.67 8.56
CA ARG A 282 24.39 2.35 8.80
C ARG A 282 24.20 3.84 9.08
N LYS A 283 23.38 4.53 8.27
CA LYS A 283 23.05 5.96 8.48
C LYS A 283 22.39 6.20 9.84
N SER A 284 21.46 5.33 10.23
CA SER A 284 20.79 5.40 11.54
C SER A 284 21.79 5.23 12.69
N GLN A 285 22.69 4.26 12.61
CA GLN A 285 23.73 4.01 13.62
C GLN A 285 24.70 5.20 13.75
N GLN A 286 25.13 5.79 12.62
CA GLN A 286 25.98 6.98 12.62
C GLN A 286 25.29 8.19 13.28
N ALA A 287 24.01 8.42 12.98
CA ALA A 287 23.24 9.49 13.60
C ALA A 287 23.07 9.30 15.12
N GLN A 288 22.83 8.06 15.57
CA GLN A 288 22.76 7.74 17.00
C GLN A 288 24.11 7.94 17.71
N ALA A 289 25.22 7.52 17.09
CA ALA A 289 26.55 7.72 17.63
C ALA A 289 26.89 9.22 17.74
N ALA A 290 26.58 10.03 16.73
CA ALA A 290 26.77 11.48 16.74
C ALA A 290 25.94 12.17 17.83
N SER A 291 24.70 11.74 18.03
CA SER A 291 23.82 12.25 19.10
C SER A 291 24.36 11.91 20.50
N LYS A 292 24.83 10.68 20.70
CA LYS A 292 25.47 10.27 21.98
C LYS A 292 26.77 11.03 22.28
N ALA A 293 27.55 11.37 21.25
CA ALA A 293 28.79 12.13 21.44
C ALA A 293 28.57 13.63 21.71
N SER A 294 27.36 14.13 21.46
CA SER A 294 27.00 15.55 21.64
C SER A 294 26.29 15.84 22.98
N ASN A 295 26.02 14.81 23.80
CA ASN A 295 25.40 14.88 25.12
C ASN A 295 26.39 14.46 26.21
#